data_AF-A0A2V7XJC7-F1
#
_entry.id   AF-A0A2V7XJC7-F1
#
_cell.length_a   1.000
_cell.length_b   1.000
_cell.length_c   1.000
_cell.angle_alpha   90.00
_cell.angle_beta   90.00
_cell.angle_gamma   90.00
#
_symmetry.space_group_name_H-M   'P 1'
#
loop_
_entity.id
_entity.type
_entity.pdbx_description
1 polymer ?
#
loop_
_entity_poly.entity_id
_entity_poly.type
_entity_poly.pdbx_seq_one_letter_code
_entity_poly.pdbx_strand_id
1 'polypeptide(L)'
;MVGIANIQRALEELKIEGVVMLRGVQDEAAFQAGLNNRVTANGLLKLLRMIAEGRAWSPEICAQMLEILLDQRFKSGIPAGLPGDVHVAHKTGNISTVHQDAGIIYMGDRNPYYLVILTQFPAQARHSDAVAEVSRDLFETLGRLPRPSELVLEEEGGAPKPPQGTSAPTG
;
A
#
# COMPACT_ATOMS: atom_id res chain seq x y z
N MET A 1 3.98 -21.63 19.77
CA MET A 1 2.88 -20.66 19.81
C MET A 1 3.42 -19.30 19.38
N VAL A 2 2.74 -18.59 18.48
CA VAL A 2 3.15 -17.23 18.08
C VAL A 2 2.68 -16.26 19.17
N GLY A 3 3.62 -15.67 19.92
CA GLY A 3 3.31 -14.69 20.98
C GLY A 3 3.54 -13.24 20.51
N ILE A 4 2.97 -12.27 21.23
CA ILE A 4 3.11 -10.83 20.91
C ILE A 4 4.57 -10.40 20.81
N ALA A 5 5.43 -10.88 21.71
CA ALA A 5 6.87 -10.60 21.66
C ALA A 5 7.54 -11.10 20.36
N ASN A 6 7.10 -12.24 19.82
CA ASN A 6 7.65 -12.76 18.56
C ASN A 6 7.15 -11.95 17.35
N ILE A 7 5.90 -11.47 17.39
CA ILE A 7 5.36 -10.59 16.35
C ILE A 7 6.12 -9.25 16.37
N GLN A 8 6.32 -8.67 17.54
CA GLN A 8 7.05 -7.41 17.69
C GLN A 8 8.50 -7.55 17.22
N ARG A 9 9.18 -8.64 17.59
CA ARG A 9 10.54 -8.94 17.11
C ARG A 9 10.60 -9.09 15.60
N ALA A 10 9.63 -9.77 14.98
CA ALA A 10 9.59 -9.90 13.53
C ALA A 10 9.46 -8.54 12.83
N LEU A 11 8.64 -7.62 13.37
CA LEU A 11 8.53 -6.25 12.86
C LEU A 11 9.86 -5.50 12.99
N GLU A 12 10.58 -5.66 14.10
CA GLU A 12 11.90 -5.05 14.35
C GLU A 12 12.98 -5.60 13.40
N GLU A 13 13.03 -6.92 13.18
CA GLU A 13 13.95 -7.56 12.24
C GLU A 13 13.73 -7.07 10.80
N LEU A 14 12.48 -6.82 10.44
CA LEU A 14 12.10 -6.20 9.16
C LEU A 14 12.26 -4.68 9.12
N LYS A 15 12.71 -4.06 10.22
CA LYS A 15 12.86 -2.61 10.38
C LYS A 15 11.56 -1.85 10.08
N ILE A 16 10.43 -2.45 10.45
CA ILE A 16 9.10 -1.85 10.34
C ILE A 16 8.81 -1.05 11.60
N GLU A 17 8.96 0.26 11.47
CA GLU A 17 8.61 1.20 12.52
C GLU A 17 7.13 1.58 12.46
N GLY A 18 6.59 2.03 13.61
CA GLY A 18 5.22 2.54 13.67
C GLY A 18 4.15 1.46 13.66
N VAL A 19 4.50 0.20 13.94
CA VAL A 19 3.58 -0.89 14.29
C VAL A 19 4.01 -1.42 15.66
N VAL A 20 3.14 -1.29 16.65
CA VAL A 20 3.40 -1.70 18.04
C VAL A 20 2.29 -2.64 18.49
N MET A 21 2.69 -3.84 18.87
CA MET A 21 1.79 -4.89 19.37
C MET A 21 1.90 -4.99 20.88
N LEU A 22 0.81 -4.68 21.58
CA LEU A 22 0.71 -4.76 23.05
C LEU A 22 -0.21 -5.89 23.52
N ARG A 23 -1.11 -6.38 22.65
CA ARG A 23 -2.07 -7.42 23.00
C ARG A 23 -2.48 -8.31 21.83
N GLY A 24 -2.99 -9.48 22.18
CA GLY A 24 -3.63 -10.40 21.24
C GLY A 24 -4.98 -9.91 20.73
N VAL A 25 -5.47 -10.58 19.68
CA VAL A 25 -6.86 -10.43 19.24
C VAL A 25 -7.76 -10.99 20.34
N GLN A 26 -8.85 -10.27 20.69
CA GLN A 26 -9.80 -10.64 21.75
C GLN A 26 -9.25 -10.67 23.20
N ASP A 27 -8.07 -10.09 23.45
CA ASP A 27 -7.60 -9.86 24.82
C ASP A 27 -8.34 -8.66 25.45
N GLU A 28 -9.54 -8.92 25.96
CA GLU A 28 -10.43 -7.91 26.54
C GLU A 28 -9.86 -7.31 27.82
N ALA A 29 -9.19 -8.11 28.65
CA ALA A 29 -8.58 -7.63 29.89
C ALA A 29 -7.48 -6.60 29.59
N ALA A 30 -6.60 -6.88 28.63
CA ALA A 30 -5.59 -5.92 28.19
C ALA A 30 -6.23 -4.67 27.54
N PHE A 31 -7.30 -4.85 26.74
CA PHE A 31 -8.03 -3.75 26.13
C PHE A 31 -8.65 -2.80 27.17
N GLN A 32 -9.32 -3.34 28.19
CA GLN A 32 -9.89 -2.56 29.30
C GLN A 32 -8.82 -1.89 30.17
N ALA A 33 -7.62 -2.47 30.25
CA ALA A 33 -6.45 -1.85 30.87
C ALA A 33 -5.79 -0.75 29.98
N GLY A 34 -6.37 -0.43 28.81
CA GLY A 34 -5.88 0.60 27.91
C GLY A 34 -4.73 0.17 26.99
N LEU A 35 -4.32 -1.10 27.02
CA LEU A 35 -3.25 -1.63 26.18
C LEU A 35 -3.78 -1.82 24.75
N ASN A 36 -3.41 -0.91 23.86
CA ASN A 36 -3.88 -0.90 22.48
C ASN A 36 -2.72 -1.05 21.50
N ASN A 37 -2.92 -1.94 20.51
CA ASN A 37 -2.01 -2.02 19.36
C ASN A 37 -2.08 -0.70 18.61
N ARG A 38 -0.93 -0.20 18.17
CA ARG A 38 -0.80 1.09 17.49
C ARG A 38 -0.16 0.88 16.13
N VAL A 39 -0.69 1.58 15.14
CA VAL A 39 -0.19 1.55 13.77
C VAL A 39 -0.10 2.96 13.20
N THR A 40 0.83 3.15 12.27
CA THR A 40 0.90 4.32 11.40
C THR A 40 0.66 3.88 9.97
N ALA A 41 0.16 4.78 9.13
CA ALA A 41 -0.07 4.48 7.72
C ALA A 41 1.24 4.05 7.03
N ASN A 42 2.34 4.77 7.29
CA ASN A 42 3.66 4.46 6.74
C ASN A 42 4.21 3.10 7.22
N GLY A 43 4.01 2.73 8.48
CA GLY A 43 4.45 1.43 9.00
C GLY A 43 3.76 0.26 8.29
N LEU A 44 2.43 0.33 8.16
CA LEU A 44 1.67 -0.67 7.42
C LEU A 44 2.01 -0.68 5.92
N LEU A 45 2.22 0.49 5.32
CA LEU A 45 2.62 0.63 3.92
C LEU A 45 3.94 -0.09 3.64
N LYS A 46 4.95 0.14 4.49
CA LYS A 46 6.26 -0.51 4.39
C LYS A 46 6.14 -2.03 4.51
N LEU A 47 5.37 -2.52 5.48
CA LEU A 47 5.16 -3.95 5.67
C LEU A 47 4.48 -4.59 4.45
N LEU A 48 3.40 -3.97 3.97
CA LEU A 48 2.65 -4.46 2.82
C LEU A 48 3.53 -4.50 1.56
N ARG A 49 4.36 -3.47 1.36
CA ARG A 49 5.33 -3.41 0.27
C ARG A 49 6.41 -4.49 0.38
N MET A 50 6.94 -4.74 1.57
CA MET A 50 7.93 -5.81 1.79
C MET A 50 7.35 -7.19 1.46
N ILE A 51 6.08 -7.44 1.82
CA ILE A 51 5.37 -8.68 1.48
C ILE A 51 5.19 -8.76 -0.04
N ALA A 52 4.67 -7.72 -0.67
CA ALA A 52 4.42 -7.68 -2.11
C ALA A 52 5.66 -7.90 -2.97
N GLU A 53 6.81 -7.39 -2.52
CA GLU A 53 8.10 -7.52 -3.21
C GLU A 53 8.84 -8.82 -2.85
N GLY A 54 8.25 -9.70 -2.01
CA GLY A 54 8.88 -10.96 -1.61
C GLY A 54 10.10 -10.79 -0.69
N ARG A 55 10.18 -9.66 0.03
CA ARG A 55 11.33 -9.27 0.87
C ARG A 55 11.05 -9.37 2.37
N ALA A 56 9.80 -9.58 2.78
CA ALA A 56 9.45 -9.74 4.19
C ALA A 56 9.88 -11.12 4.73
N TRP A 57 9.67 -12.18 3.96
CA TRP A 57 10.13 -13.54 4.27
C TRP A 57 10.54 -14.21 2.95
N SER A 58 10.55 -15.55 2.89
CA SER A 58 10.79 -16.22 1.60
C SER A 58 9.74 -15.79 0.56
N PRO A 59 10.09 -15.75 -0.73
CA PRO A 59 9.15 -15.40 -1.79
C PRO A 59 7.87 -16.25 -1.76
N GLU A 60 7.98 -17.53 -1.43
CA GLU A 60 6.86 -18.47 -1.36
C GLU A 60 5.90 -18.14 -0.21
N ILE A 61 6.45 -17.76 0.95
CA ILE A 61 5.64 -17.35 2.10
C ILE A 61 4.95 -16.02 1.79
N CYS A 62 5.66 -15.08 1.18
CA CYS A 62 5.09 -13.79 0.78
C CYS A 62 3.96 -13.97 -0.24
N ALA A 63 4.11 -14.87 -1.21
CA ALA A 63 3.06 -15.20 -2.18
C ALA A 63 1.81 -15.75 -1.48
N GLN A 64 1.95 -16.69 -0.54
CA GLN A 64 0.82 -17.20 0.24
C GLN A 64 0.14 -16.10 1.07
N MET A 65 0.91 -15.17 1.65
CA MET A 65 0.34 -14.02 2.36
C MET A 65 -0.49 -13.13 1.42
N LEU A 66 -0.01 -12.89 0.20
CA LEU A 66 -0.75 -12.13 -0.80
C LEU A 66 -2.04 -12.84 -1.24
N GLU A 67 -2.00 -14.16 -1.45
CA GLU A 67 -3.20 -14.95 -1.76
C GLU A 67 -4.27 -14.81 -0.66
N ILE A 68 -3.86 -14.86 0.61
CA ILE A 68 -4.78 -14.66 1.75
C ILE A 68 -5.35 -13.23 1.75
N LEU A 69 -4.55 -12.22 1.46
CA LEU A 69 -4.99 -10.82 1.38
C LEU A 69 -5.94 -10.60 0.19
N LEU A 70 -5.73 -11.30 -0.93
CA LEU A 70 -6.60 -11.28 -2.11
C LEU A 70 -7.96 -11.95 -1.83
N ASP A 71 -8.01 -12.96 -0.97
CA ASP A 71 -9.26 -13.64 -0.59
C ASP A 71 -10.07 -12.91 0.50
N GLN A 72 -9.78 -11.63 0.76
CA GLN A 72 -10.50 -10.84 1.72
C GLN A 72 -12.01 -10.76 1.40
N ARG A 73 -12.84 -11.10 2.39
CA ARG A 73 -14.30 -11.16 2.24
C ARG A 73 -15.01 -9.87 2.64
N PHE A 74 -14.41 -9.07 3.52
CA PHE A 74 -14.96 -7.77 3.93
C PHE A 74 -14.57 -6.68 2.93
N LYS A 75 -15.44 -6.40 1.96
CA LYS A 75 -15.16 -5.51 0.82
C LYS A 75 -15.74 -4.10 0.94
N SER A 76 -16.23 -3.70 2.10
CA SER A 76 -16.82 -2.37 2.34
C SER A 76 -15.79 -1.23 2.48
N GLY A 77 -14.50 -1.55 2.54
CA GLY A 77 -13.40 -0.57 2.64
C GLY A 77 -12.91 -0.12 1.26
N ILE A 78 -11.62 -0.31 0.99
CA ILE A 78 -10.97 0.09 -0.28
C ILE A 78 -11.72 -0.44 -1.51
N PRO A 79 -12.14 -1.73 -1.58
CA PRO A 79 -12.78 -2.26 -2.79
C PRO A 79 -14.12 -1.61 -3.12
N ALA A 80 -14.87 -1.10 -2.15
CA ALA A 80 -16.17 -0.46 -2.39
C ALA A 80 -16.05 0.86 -3.17
N GLY A 81 -14.86 1.47 -3.19
CA GLY A 81 -14.57 2.67 -3.98
C GLY A 81 -14.09 2.39 -5.41
N LEU A 82 -13.94 1.13 -5.80
CA LEU A 82 -13.26 0.74 -7.04
C LEU A 82 -14.22 0.07 -8.04
N PRO A 83 -13.91 0.10 -9.34
CA PRO A 83 -14.59 -0.73 -10.33
C PRO A 83 -14.53 -2.22 -9.97
N GLY A 84 -15.58 -2.98 -10.32
CA GLY A 84 -15.76 -4.36 -9.86
C GLY A 84 -14.75 -5.38 -10.40
N ASP A 85 -13.99 -5.03 -11.43
CA ASP A 85 -12.91 -5.83 -12.03
C ASP A 85 -11.52 -5.54 -11.42
N VAL A 86 -11.42 -4.56 -10.50
CA VAL A 86 -10.17 -4.24 -9.83
C VAL A 86 -9.93 -5.21 -8.68
N HIS A 87 -8.83 -5.96 -8.77
CA HIS A 87 -8.37 -6.83 -7.69
C HIS A 87 -7.67 -6.03 -6.60
N VAL A 88 -7.93 -6.40 -5.35
CA VAL A 88 -7.33 -5.76 -4.17
C VAL A 88 -6.85 -6.82 -3.20
N ALA A 89 -5.56 -6.83 -2.89
CA ALA A 89 -5.01 -7.61 -1.77
C ALA A 89 -5.03 -6.73 -0.52
N HIS A 90 -5.92 -6.98 0.45
CA HIS A 90 -6.11 -6.04 1.56
C HIS A 90 -6.48 -6.64 2.91
N LYS A 91 -6.30 -5.82 3.95
CA LYS A 91 -6.67 -6.13 5.32
C LYS A 91 -7.46 -4.98 5.95
N THR A 92 -8.70 -5.30 6.31
CA THR A 92 -9.59 -4.43 7.07
C THR A 92 -9.25 -4.41 8.56
N GLY A 93 -9.56 -3.31 9.25
CA GLY A 93 -9.49 -3.19 10.70
C GLY A 93 -10.62 -2.33 11.23
N ASN A 94 -11.59 -2.93 11.91
CA ASN A 94 -12.73 -2.22 12.49
C ASN A 94 -12.83 -2.53 13.99
N ILE A 95 -12.69 -1.51 14.83
CA ILE A 95 -12.86 -1.64 16.29
C ILE A 95 -13.34 -0.30 16.87
N SER A 96 -14.50 -0.33 17.53
CA SER A 96 -15.09 0.85 18.19
C SER A 96 -15.20 2.05 17.23
N THR A 97 -14.40 3.09 17.45
CA THR A 97 -14.36 4.33 16.66
C THR A 97 -13.51 4.26 15.39
N VAL A 98 -12.81 3.15 15.15
CA VAL A 98 -11.76 3.03 14.14
C VAL A 98 -12.26 2.19 12.96
N HIS A 99 -12.11 2.68 11.74
CA HIS A 99 -12.41 1.95 10.50
C HIS A 99 -11.28 2.12 9.48
N GLN A 100 -10.43 1.08 9.35
CA GLN A 100 -9.24 1.08 8.52
C GLN A 100 -9.29 0.05 7.42
N ASP A 101 -8.52 0.31 6.37
CA ASP A 101 -8.17 -0.67 5.37
C ASP A 101 -6.77 -0.36 4.81
N ALA A 102 -6.02 -1.42 4.53
CA ALA A 102 -4.67 -1.35 3.98
C ALA A 102 -4.54 -2.38 2.87
N GLY A 103 -4.18 -1.95 1.66
CA GLY A 103 -4.20 -2.85 0.50
C GLY A 103 -3.32 -2.46 -0.67
N ILE A 104 -3.16 -3.42 -1.56
CA ILE A 104 -2.49 -3.33 -2.86
C ILE A 104 -3.58 -3.37 -3.91
N ILE A 105 -3.64 -2.34 -4.75
CA ILE A 105 -4.65 -2.19 -5.79
C ILE A 105 -3.99 -2.50 -7.14
N TYR A 106 -4.54 -3.47 -7.86
CA TYR A 106 -4.04 -3.90 -9.17
C TYR A 106 -4.81 -3.20 -10.29
N MET A 107 -4.19 -2.19 -10.90
CA MET A 107 -4.82 -1.29 -11.87
C MET A 107 -4.46 -1.68 -13.32
N GLY A 108 -4.92 -2.86 -13.77
CA GLY A 108 -4.80 -3.29 -15.16
C GLY A 108 -3.35 -3.26 -15.70
N ASP A 109 -3.11 -2.43 -16.72
CA ASP A 109 -1.80 -2.26 -17.40
C ASP A 109 -0.82 -1.34 -16.64
N ARG A 110 -1.19 -0.83 -15.47
CA ARG A 110 -0.34 0.02 -14.63
C ARG A 110 0.30 -0.76 -13.49
N ASN A 111 1.40 -0.23 -12.98
CA ASN A 111 1.98 -0.71 -11.73
C ASN A 111 0.93 -0.65 -10.61
N PRO A 112 0.84 -1.69 -9.76
CA PRO A 112 -0.03 -1.65 -8.60
C PRO A 112 0.40 -0.52 -7.66
N TYR A 113 -0.56 0.04 -6.95
CA TYR A 113 -0.27 1.02 -5.90
C TYR A 113 -0.67 0.50 -4.53
N TYR A 114 0.01 1.01 -3.51
CA TYR A 114 -0.23 0.67 -2.12
C TYR A 114 -1.01 1.80 -1.46
N LEU A 115 -2.05 1.45 -0.72
CA LEU A 115 -2.92 2.41 -0.05
C LEU A 115 -3.18 1.95 1.38
N VAL A 116 -2.99 2.86 2.33
CA VAL A 116 -3.35 2.66 3.73
C VAL A 116 -4.17 3.84 4.18
N ILE A 117 -5.41 3.59 4.58
CA ILE A 117 -6.32 4.62 5.06
C ILE A 117 -6.56 4.38 6.55
N LEU A 118 -6.18 5.37 7.36
CA LEU A 118 -6.37 5.39 8.80
C LEU A 118 -7.38 6.49 9.23
N THR A 119 -8.63 6.11 9.53
CA THR A 119 -9.71 6.93 10.07
C THR A 119 -10.02 6.62 11.54
N GLN A 120 -10.50 7.64 12.26
CA GLN A 120 -11.10 7.50 13.57
C GLN A 120 -12.24 8.50 13.68
N PHE A 121 -13.38 8.06 14.19
CA PHE A 121 -14.59 8.86 14.30
C PHE A 121 -15.01 9.06 15.76
N PRO A 122 -15.80 10.09 16.09
CA PRO A 122 -16.48 10.16 17.38
C PRO A 122 -17.36 8.92 17.60
N ALA A 123 -17.49 8.45 18.84
CA ALA A 123 -18.21 7.20 19.17
C ALA A 123 -19.69 7.19 18.74
N GLN A 124 -20.32 8.36 18.60
CA GLN A 124 -21.71 8.51 18.19
C GLN A 124 -21.87 8.71 16.67
N ALA A 125 -20.77 8.82 15.93
CA ALA A 125 -20.82 8.97 14.48
C ALA A 125 -21.30 7.67 13.83
N ARG A 126 -22.15 7.78 12.81
CA ARG A 126 -22.46 6.63 11.94
C ARG A 126 -21.18 6.17 11.26
N HIS A 127 -21.05 4.86 11.03
CA HIS A 127 -19.98 4.32 10.20
C HIS A 127 -19.99 5.05 8.86
N SER A 128 -18.88 5.74 8.58
CA SER A 128 -18.68 6.53 7.38
C SER A 128 -18.07 5.65 6.28
N ASP A 129 -18.43 5.93 5.04
CA ASP A 129 -17.85 5.32 3.84
C ASP A 129 -16.52 5.99 3.43
N ALA A 130 -15.91 6.80 4.31
CA ALA A 130 -14.71 7.59 4.01
C ALA A 130 -13.55 6.77 3.41
N VAL A 131 -13.37 5.52 3.83
CA VAL A 131 -12.34 4.64 3.26
C VAL A 131 -12.62 4.36 1.78
N ALA A 132 -13.87 4.07 1.42
CA ALA A 132 -14.28 3.83 0.05
C ALA A 132 -14.24 5.12 -0.79
N GLU A 133 -14.66 6.26 -0.23
CA GLU A 133 -14.60 7.55 -0.90
C GLU A 133 -13.17 7.96 -1.24
N VAL A 134 -12.24 7.90 -0.28
CA VAL A 134 -10.82 8.20 -0.51
C VAL A 134 -10.20 7.23 -1.52
N SER A 135 -10.57 5.95 -1.46
CA SER A 135 -10.12 4.93 -2.43
C SER A 135 -10.53 5.29 -3.85
N ARG A 136 -11.80 5.67 -4.05
CA ARG A 136 -12.34 6.12 -5.35
C ARG A 136 -11.61 7.36 -5.87
N ASP A 137 -11.49 8.39 -5.04
CA ASP A 137 -10.88 9.66 -5.44
C ASP A 137 -9.42 9.47 -5.88
N LEU A 138 -8.68 8.61 -5.16
CA LEU A 138 -7.31 8.29 -5.53
C LEU A 138 -7.25 7.46 -6.82
N PHE A 139 -8.10 6.45 -6.98
CA PHE A 139 -8.15 5.62 -8.18
C PHE A 139 -8.47 6.46 -9.43
N GLU A 140 -9.46 7.34 -9.36
CA GLU A 140 -9.80 8.24 -10.45
C GLU A 140 -8.66 9.21 -10.78
N THR A 141 -8.02 9.78 -9.76
CA THR A 141 -6.89 10.71 -9.94
C THR A 141 -5.72 10.01 -10.63
N LEU A 142 -5.33 8.82 -10.17
CA LEU A 142 -4.26 8.03 -10.78
C LEU A 142 -4.63 7.56 -12.20
N GLY A 143 -5.90 7.25 -12.45
CA GLY A 143 -6.39 6.86 -13.77
C GLY A 143 -6.31 7.98 -14.81
N ARG A 144 -6.39 9.24 -14.39
CA ARG A 144 -6.26 10.43 -15.25
C ARG A 144 -4.79 10.79 -15.55
N LEU A 145 -3.83 10.28 -14.78
CA LEU A 145 -2.42 10.54 -15.06
C LEU A 145 -1.96 9.79 -16.33
N PRO A 146 -1.06 10.37 -17.14
CA PRO A 146 -0.48 9.66 -18.28
C PRO A 146 0.08 8.30 -17.86
N ARG A 147 -0.03 7.30 -18.72
CA ARG A 147 0.62 6.01 -18.46
C ARG A 147 2.14 6.18 -18.56
N PRO A 148 2.95 5.43 -17.79
CA PRO A 148 4.39 5.44 -17.97
C PRO A 148 4.83 5.13 -19.42
N SER A 149 4.07 4.30 -20.13
CA SER A 149 4.27 4.00 -21.56
C SER A 149 3.95 5.17 -22.50
N GLU A 150 3.20 6.17 -22.05
CA GLU A 150 2.82 7.38 -22.81
C GLU A 150 3.73 8.57 -22.50
N LEU A 151 4.54 8.48 -21.44
CA LEU A 151 5.57 9.46 -21.13
C LEU A 151 6.74 9.25 -22.10
N VAL A 152 6.75 10.03 -23.19
CA VAL A 152 7.92 10.14 -24.05
C VAL A 152 9.03 10.77 -23.22
N LEU A 153 10.12 10.04 -23.00
CA LEU A 153 11.35 10.62 -22.47
C LEU A 153 11.89 11.54 -23.56
N GLU A 154 11.71 12.85 -23.41
CA GLU A 154 12.49 13.80 -24.18
C GLU A 154 13.95 13.62 -23.75
N GLU A 155 14.74 12.91 -24.56
CA GLU A 155 16.19 12.92 -24.38
C GLU A 155 16.68 14.35 -24.62
N GLU A 156 17.17 15.00 -23.56
CA GLU A 156 17.83 16.29 -23.70
C GLU A 156 19.02 16.16 -24.68
N GLY A 157 18.90 16.86 -25.81
CA GLY A 157 20.02 17.47 -26.50
C GLY A 157 21.07 16.53 -27.08
N GLY A 158 20.78 15.98 -28.26
CA GLY A 158 21.82 15.43 -29.13
C GLY A 158 23.00 16.39 -29.28
N ALA A 159 24.22 15.88 -29.02
CA ALA A 159 25.45 16.65 -29.10
C ALA A 159 25.58 17.43 -30.42
N PRO A 160 26.11 18.66 -30.42
CA PRO A 160 26.26 19.45 -31.63
C PRO A 160 27.14 18.70 -32.65
N LYS A 161 26.60 18.51 -33.84
CA LYS A 161 27.30 17.87 -34.96
C LYS A 161 28.55 18.70 -35.30
N PRO A 162 29.74 18.09 -35.40
CA PRO A 162 30.95 18.84 -35.71
C PRO A 162 30.83 19.53 -37.08
N PRO A 163 31.40 20.73 -37.25
CA PRO A 163 31.31 21.46 -38.51
C PRO A 163 31.94 20.64 -39.63
N GLN A 164 31.20 20.50 -40.74
CA GLN A 164 31.70 19.85 -41.94
C GLN A 164 32.86 20.69 -42.49
N GLY A 165 34.08 20.14 -42.40
CA GLY A 165 35.28 20.76 -42.94
C GLY A 165 35.17 20.91 -44.44
N THR A 166 35.25 22.15 -44.92
CA THR A 166 35.37 22.47 -46.34
C THR A 166 36.71 21.95 -46.85
N SER A 167 36.69 21.08 -47.85
CA SER A 167 37.89 20.67 -48.59
C SER A 167 38.52 21.88 -49.28
N ALA A 168 39.77 22.19 -48.94
CA ALA A 168 40.59 23.14 -49.69
C ALA A 168 41.07 22.50 -51.01
N PRO A 169 41.19 23.26 -52.11
CA PRO A 169 41.66 22.74 -53.38
C PRO A 169 43.18 22.54 -53.34
N THR A 170 43.62 21.45 -53.94
CA THR A 170 45.01 21.09 -54.20
C THR A 170 45.65 22.12 -55.14
N GLY A 171 46.79 22.66 -54.73
CA GLY A 171 47.72 23.45 -55.52
C GLY A 171 49.15 23.16 -55.09
#